data_AF-A0A962FWV3-F1
#
_entry.id   AF-A0A962FWV3-F1
#
_cell.length_a   1.000
_cell.length_b   1.000
_cell.length_c   1.000
_cell.angle_alpha   90.00
_cell.angle_beta   90.00
_cell.angle_gamma   90.00
#
_symmetry.space_group_name_H-M   'P 1'
#
loop_
_entity.id
_entity.type
_entity.pdbx_description
1 polymer ?
#
loop_
_entity_poly.entity_id
_entity_poly.type
_entity_poly.pdbx_seq_one_letter_code
_entity_poly.pdbx_strand_id
1 'polypeptide(L)' 'PTINLDNPSEGCDLDYVPHTAREAQLDVVVSNGFGFGGTNGTLVFRRV' A
#
# COMPACT_ATOMS: atom_id res chain seq x y z
N PRO A 1 -8.94 -2.68 -0.02
CA PRO A 1 -8.64 -3.29 -1.34
C PRO A 1 -8.31 -2.20 -2.34
N THR A 2 -7.57 -2.53 -3.39
CA THR A 2 -7.32 -1.66 -4.53
C THR A 2 -8.42 -1.91 -5.57
N ILE A 3 -9.50 -1.13 -5.49
CA ILE A 3 -10.82 -1.50 -6.03
C ILE A 3 -10.91 -1.65 -7.56
N ASN A 4 -10.07 -0.96 -8.33
CA ASN A 4 -10.13 -0.88 -9.81
C ASN A 4 -8.85 -1.39 -10.50
N LEU A 5 -8.17 -2.39 -9.95
CA LEU A 5 -6.90 -2.89 -10.48
C LEU A 5 -7.11 -4.05 -11.48
N ASP A 6 -7.60 -3.76 -12.68
CA ASP A 6 -7.88 -4.78 -13.71
C ASP A 6 -6.66 -5.06 -14.62
N ASN A 7 -5.90 -4.00 -14.94
CA ASN A 7 -4.78 -4.03 -15.88
C ASN A 7 -3.54 -3.42 -15.21
N PRO A 8 -2.80 -4.15 -14.37
CA PRO A 8 -1.58 -3.63 -13.73
C PRO A 8 -0.53 -3.26 -14.78
N SER A 9 0.19 -2.17 -14.53
CA SER A 9 1.27 -1.71 -15.39
C SER A 9 2.50 -2.65 -15.31
N GLU A 10 3.38 -2.56 -16.31
CA GLU A 10 4.69 -3.21 -16.28
C GLU A 10 5.46 -2.84 -15.00
N GLY A 11 6.03 -3.85 -14.33
CA GLY A 11 6.75 -3.68 -13.06
C GLY A 11 5.86 -3.50 -11.83
N CYS A 12 4.53 -3.49 -11.97
CA CYS A 12 3.61 -3.58 -10.84
C CYS A 12 3.25 -5.05 -10.54
N ASP A 13 4.18 -5.79 -9.92
CA ASP A 13 4.09 -7.24 -9.68
C ASP A 13 3.94 -7.63 -8.19
N LEU A 14 3.68 -6.65 -7.31
CA LEU A 14 3.43 -6.89 -5.89
C LEU A 14 1.99 -7.35 -5.61
N ASP A 15 1.74 -7.81 -4.38
CA ASP A 15 0.39 -8.11 -3.91
C ASP A 15 -0.34 -6.82 -3.47
N TYR A 16 -1.11 -6.24 -4.38
CA TYR A 16 -1.85 -5.00 -4.18
C TYR A 16 -3.25 -5.19 -3.57
N VAL A 17 -3.66 -6.42 -3.21
CA VAL A 17 -5.01 -6.72 -2.68
C VAL A 17 -6.13 -6.16 -3.58
N PRO A 18 -6.24 -6.61 -4.85
CA PRO A 18 -7.19 -6.05 -5.82
C PRO A 18 -8.64 -6.40 -5.49
N HIS A 19 -9.56 -5.48 -5.80
CA HIS A 19 -11.03 -5.60 -5.75
C HIS A 19 -11.67 -5.87 -4.38
N THR A 20 -11.33 -6.98 -3.73
CA THR A 20 -11.99 -7.44 -2.49
C THR A 20 -11.05 -7.34 -1.31
N ALA A 21 -11.58 -6.92 -0.16
CA ALA A 21 -10.79 -6.89 1.07
C ALA A 21 -10.36 -8.32 1.46
N ARG A 22 -9.15 -8.44 2.01
CA ARG A 22 -8.61 -9.70 2.53
C ARG A 22 -8.28 -9.52 4.00
N GLU A 23 -8.73 -10.45 4.84
CA GLU A 23 -8.35 -10.47 6.24
C GLU A 23 -6.84 -10.77 6.37
N ALA A 24 -6.17 -10.01 7.23
CA ALA A 24 -4.76 -10.20 7.54
C ALA A 24 -4.49 -9.73 8.97
N GLN A 25 -3.74 -10.52 9.74
CA GLN A 25 -3.19 -10.06 11.00
C GLN A 25 -1.88 -9.31 10.74
N LEU A 26 -1.87 -8.00 10.99
CA LEU A 26 -0.73 -7.13 10.71
C LEU A 26 -0.19 -6.52 12.00
N ASP A 27 1.02 -6.87 12.42
CA ASP A 27 1.64 -6.33 13.64
C ASP A 27 2.34 -5.00 13.42
N VAL A 28 2.87 -4.78 12.22
CA VAL A 28 3.60 -3.59 11.82
C VAL A 28 3.10 -3.15 10.44
N VAL A 29 2.91 -1.84 10.27
CA VAL A 29 2.48 -1.25 9.00
C VAL A 29 3.28 -0.01 8.67
N VAL A 30 3.39 0.27 7.38
CA VAL A 30 4.07 1.45 6.83
C VAL A 30 3.05 2.28 6.05
N SER A 31 3.06 3.59 6.27
CA SER A 31 2.31 4.56 5.46
C SER A 31 3.29 5.53 4.81
N ASN A 32 3.34 5.52 3.48
CA ASN A 32 4.23 6.36 2.68
C ASN A 32 3.49 7.57 2.11
N GLY A 33 4.15 8.73 2.15
CA GLY A 33 3.70 9.96 1.49
C GLY A 33 4.80 10.53 0.60
N PHE A 34 4.46 10.74 -0.68
CA PHE A 34 5.36 11.32 -1.68
C PHE A 34 4.67 12.55 -2.30
N GLY A 35 5.12 13.74 -1.90
CA GLY A 35 4.50 15.02 -2.27
C GLY A 35 5.25 15.76 -3.37
N PHE A 36 4.58 16.75 -3.95
CA PHE A 36 5.19 17.67 -4.92
C PHE A 36 6.41 18.40 -4.31
N GLY A 37 7.37 18.75 -5.16
CA GLY A 37 8.65 19.32 -4.72
C GLY A 37 9.64 18.30 -4.15
N GLY A 38 9.35 17.00 -4.26
CA GLY A 38 10.26 15.94 -3.82
C GLY A 38 10.22 15.69 -2.31
N THR A 39 9.17 16.14 -1.62
CA THR A 39 9.02 15.90 -0.18
C THR A 39 8.52 14.48 0.06
N ASN A 40 9.37 13.64 0.66
CA ASN A 40 9.04 12.25 0.98
C ASN A 40 9.00 12.05 2.50
N GLY A 41 7.99 11.35 2.99
CA GLY A 41 7.84 11.01 4.40
C GLY A 41 7.21 9.64 4.58
N THR A 42 7.61 8.94 5.63
CA THR A 42 7.10 7.62 5.98
C THR A 42 6.79 7.54 7.46
N LEU A 43 5.63 6.97 7.80
CA LEU A 43 5.24 6.64 9.16
C LEU A 43 5.24 5.12 9.34
N VAL A 44 5.74 4.65 10.49
CA VAL A 44 5.73 3.25 10.89
C VAL A 44 4.89 3.12 12.16
N PHE A 45 3.91 2.22 12.13
CA PHE A 45 3.06 1.91 13.28
C PHE A 45 3.22 0.45 13.67
N ARG A 46 3.09 0.17 14.97
CA ARG A 46 3.15 -1.18 15.52
C ARG A 46 2.00 -1.38 16.51
N ARG A 47 1.39 -2.57 16.51
CA ARG A 47 0.42 -3.01 17.52
C ARG A 47 1.06 -3.02 18.91
N VAL A 48 0.36 -2.46 19.90
CA VAL A 48 0.75 -2.47 21.33
C VAL A 48 0.19 -3.69 22.02
#